data_AF-A0A972LYU4-F1
#
_entry.id   AF-A0A972LYU4-F1
#
_cell.length_a   1.000
_cell.length_b   1.000
_cell.length_c   1.000
_cell.angle_alpha   90.00
_cell.angle_beta   90.00
_cell.angle_gamma   90.00
#
_symmetry.space_group_name_H-M   'P 1'
#
loop_
_entity.id
_entity.type
_entity.pdbx_description
1 polymer ?
#
loop_
_entity_poly.entity_id
_entity_poly.type
_entity_poly.pdbx_seq_one_letter_code
_entity_poly.pdbx_strand_id
1 'polypeptide(L)'
;MKISTKSAGSSKYKGVFNLLFRKGAWDFYEKDTISFSQGDLDDHHIFPKKFLERKGIKEEVDSVLNRTLILSSTNRHISSKSPASYIQEMIKIHGSKEAVRLILDKHFINGEMLEILQSVDDDTPASIVEERFREFIHMREELIKKEIKTLVM
;
A
#
# COMPACT_ATOMS: atom_id res chain seq x y z
N MET A 1 -18.21 -8.84 5.99
CA MET A 1 -17.47 -8.31 7.15
C MET A 1 -16.57 -7.18 6.68
N LYS A 2 -16.82 -5.91 7.03
CA LYS A 2 -15.91 -4.78 6.72
C LYS A 2 -14.65 -4.88 7.60
N ILE A 3 -13.47 -4.83 6.99
CA ILE A 3 -12.17 -4.95 7.69
C ILE A 3 -11.43 -3.61 7.83
N SER A 4 -11.87 -2.57 7.11
CA SER A 4 -11.38 -1.20 7.30
C SER A 4 -11.44 -0.75 8.77
N THR A 5 -10.34 -0.15 9.22
CA THR A 5 -10.19 0.49 10.53
C THR A 5 -9.05 1.50 10.48
N LYS A 6 -9.14 2.58 11.28
CA LYS A 6 -8.10 3.61 11.40
C LYS A 6 -7.24 3.47 12.67
N SER A 7 -7.60 2.55 13.57
CA SER A 7 -6.93 2.41 14.87
C SER A 7 -5.85 1.33 14.81
N ALA A 8 -4.58 1.73 14.98
CA ALA A 8 -3.44 0.82 15.05
C ALA A 8 -3.55 -0.21 16.20
N GLY A 9 -4.29 0.10 17.26
CA GLY A 9 -4.56 -0.81 18.37
C GLY A 9 -5.56 -1.92 18.06
N SER A 10 -6.32 -1.80 16.95
CA SER A 10 -7.36 -2.74 16.56
C SER A 10 -6.80 -4.11 16.18
N SER A 11 -7.50 -5.19 16.57
CA SER A 11 -7.18 -6.55 16.13
C SER A 11 -7.23 -6.71 14.61
N LYS A 12 -8.11 -5.97 13.93
CA LYS A 12 -8.18 -5.95 12.46
C LYS A 12 -6.91 -5.36 11.86
N TYR A 13 -6.43 -4.24 12.41
CA TYR A 13 -5.23 -3.56 11.91
C TYR A 13 -4.00 -4.47 12.03
N LYS A 14 -3.78 -4.99 13.24
CA LYS A 14 -2.70 -5.95 13.52
C LYS A 14 -2.82 -7.22 12.69
N GLY A 15 -4.05 -7.72 12.50
CA GLY A 15 -4.34 -8.87 11.67
C GLY A 15 -3.89 -8.68 10.22
N VAL A 16 -4.22 -7.55 9.59
CA VAL A 16 -3.77 -7.24 8.22
C VAL A 16 -2.24 -7.18 8.15
N PHE A 17 -1.57 -6.59 9.12
CA PHE A 17 -0.10 -6.48 9.10
C PHE A 17 0.57 -7.85 9.28
N ASN A 18 0.01 -8.72 10.11
CA ASN A 18 0.47 -10.11 10.24
C ASN A 18 0.37 -10.89 8.92
N LEU A 19 -0.62 -10.58 8.06
CA LEU A 19 -0.70 -11.17 6.72
C LEU A 19 0.47 -10.73 5.82
N LEU A 20 0.95 -9.48 5.94
CA LEU A 20 2.11 -9.00 5.19
C LEU A 20 3.37 -9.80 5.55
N PHE A 21 3.61 -10.00 6.85
CA PHE A 21 4.72 -10.83 7.32
C PHE A 21 4.60 -12.28 6.85
N ARG A 22 3.39 -12.85 6.93
CA ARG A 22 3.13 -14.21 6.43
C ARG A 22 3.40 -14.36 4.93
N LYS A 23 3.11 -13.32 4.14
CA LYS A 23 3.37 -13.31 2.69
C LYS A 23 4.84 -13.02 2.35
N GLY A 24 5.68 -12.77 3.35
CA GLY A 24 7.09 -12.43 3.18
C GLY A 24 7.26 -11.15 2.39
N ALA A 25 6.56 -10.09 2.82
CA ALA A 25 6.64 -8.75 2.25
C ALA A 25 8.09 -8.24 2.16
N TRP A 26 8.42 -7.61 1.05
CA TRP A 26 9.72 -7.00 0.79
C TRP A 26 9.63 -5.50 1.01
N ASP A 27 10.75 -4.82 1.25
CA ASP A 27 10.72 -3.36 1.17
C ASP A 27 10.42 -2.89 -0.27
N PHE A 28 9.88 -1.68 -0.42
CA PHE A 28 9.58 -1.15 -1.75
C PHE A 28 10.85 -0.82 -2.55
N TYR A 29 11.93 -0.37 -1.90
CA TYR A 29 13.17 0.01 -2.56
C TYR A 29 14.33 -0.94 -2.27
N GLU A 30 14.36 -1.56 -1.10
CA GLU A 30 15.37 -2.57 -0.79
C GLU A 30 14.98 -3.96 -1.31
N LYS A 31 15.98 -4.76 -1.70
CA LYS A 31 15.77 -6.12 -2.22
C LYS A 31 15.64 -7.19 -1.13
N ASP A 32 15.40 -6.77 0.12
CA ASP A 32 15.34 -7.67 1.27
C ASP A 32 13.94 -7.74 1.89
N THR A 33 13.71 -8.81 2.63
CA THR A 33 12.44 -9.08 3.30
C THR A 33 12.29 -8.20 4.54
N ILE A 34 11.11 -7.61 4.69
CA ILE A 34 10.73 -6.93 5.91
C ILE A 34 10.55 -7.99 6.99
N SER A 35 11.42 -7.97 8.00
CA SER A 35 11.33 -8.88 9.15
C SER A 35 10.93 -8.12 10.41
N PHE A 36 10.17 -8.77 11.30
CA PHE A 36 9.75 -8.18 12.57
C PHE A 36 10.93 -7.73 13.46
N SER A 37 12.12 -8.32 13.27
CA SER A 37 13.35 -7.96 13.98
C SER A 37 14.06 -6.71 13.45
N GLN A 38 13.69 -6.21 12.27
CA GLN A 38 14.16 -4.91 11.80
C GLN A 38 13.40 -3.83 12.58
N GLY A 39 14.05 -3.22 13.58
CA GLY A 39 13.45 -2.18 14.44
C GLY A 39 13.06 -0.88 13.72
N ASP A 40 13.24 -0.79 12.40
CA ASP A 40 13.09 0.40 11.58
C ASP A 40 11.96 0.25 10.53
N LEU A 41 10.75 -0.08 10.98
CA LEU A 41 9.57 -0.20 10.11
C LEU A 41 8.53 0.87 10.41
N ASP A 42 8.00 1.48 9.34
CA ASP A 42 6.92 2.46 9.39
C ASP A 42 5.66 1.93 8.69
N ASP A 43 4.48 2.34 9.18
CA ASP A 43 3.19 2.08 8.52
C ASP A 43 2.90 3.12 7.42
N HIS A 44 3.47 2.90 6.24
CA HIS A 44 3.33 3.82 5.13
C HIS A 44 1.92 3.84 4.51
N HIS A 45 1.46 5.02 4.13
CA HIS A 45 0.25 5.21 3.34
C HIS A 45 0.53 4.94 1.86
N ILE A 46 -0.08 3.91 1.27
CA ILE A 46 0.14 3.53 -0.13
C ILE A 46 -0.24 4.67 -1.07
N PHE A 47 -1.38 5.32 -0.84
CA PHE A 47 -1.63 6.67 -1.33
C PHE A 47 -1.20 7.65 -0.25
N PRO A 48 -0.08 8.38 -0.41
CA PRO A 48 0.47 9.19 0.68
C PRO A 48 -0.54 10.20 1.21
N LYS A 49 -0.68 10.28 2.54
CA LYS A 49 -1.69 11.12 3.19
C LYS A 49 -1.66 12.57 2.72
N LYS A 50 -0.47 13.18 2.70
CA LYS A 50 -0.29 14.55 2.23
C LYS A 50 -0.65 14.73 0.75
N PHE A 51 -0.50 13.70 -0.08
CA PHE A 51 -0.93 13.73 -1.47
C PHE A 51 -2.47 13.77 -1.56
N LEU A 52 -3.16 12.88 -0.84
CA LEU A 52 -4.63 12.85 -0.79
C LEU A 52 -5.23 14.13 -0.17
N GLU A 53 -4.61 14.67 0.86
CA GLU A 53 -5.02 15.93 1.50
C GLU A 53 -4.99 17.11 0.53
N ARG A 54 -3.95 17.23 -0.31
CA ARG A 54 -3.87 18.26 -1.36
C ARG A 54 -4.99 18.14 -2.40
N LYS A 55 -5.54 16.93 -2.58
CA LYS A 55 -6.67 16.65 -3.47
C LYS A 55 -8.02 16.73 -2.76
N GLY A 56 -8.06 17.09 -1.46
CA GLY A 56 -9.30 17.23 -0.69
C GLY A 56 -9.91 15.90 -0.21
N ILE A 57 -9.21 14.78 -0.36
CA ILE A 57 -9.73 13.44 -0.06
C ILE A 57 -9.44 13.09 1.40
N LYS A 58 -10.47 12.66 2.14
CA LYS A 58 -10.40 12.37 3.59
C LYS A 58 -10.92 11.01 3.99
N GLU A 59 -11.81 10.43 3.18
CA GLU A 59 -12.38 9.11 3.44
C GLU A 59 -11.32 8.03 3.25
N GLU A 60 -11.30 7.02 4.12
CA GLU A 60 -10.37 5.87 4.09
C GLU A 60 -8.85 6.19 4.06
N VAL A 61 -8.43 7.46 4.12
CA VAL A 61 -7.01 7.89 4.09
C VAL A 61 -6.19 7.16 5.17
N ASP A 62 -6.65 7.18 6.41
CA ASP A 62 -5.97 6.53 7.54
C ASP A 62 -6.41 5.07 7.77
N SER A 63 -7.15 4.49 6.82
CA SER A 63 -7.57 3.09 6.88
C SER A 63 -6.38 2.15 6.75
N VAL A 64 -6.40 1.01 7.45
CA VAL A 64 -5.44 -0.08 7.24
C VAL A 64 -5.39 -0.53 5.77
N LEU A 65 -6.48 -0.35 5.02
CA LEU A 65 -6.54 -0.64 3.59
C LEU A 65 -5.70 0.29 2.73
N ASN A 66 -5.36 1.49 3.23
CA ASN A 66 -4.37 2.37 2.62
C ASN A 66 -2.98 2.24 3.28
N ARG A 67 -2.76 1.26 4.15
CA ARG A 67 -1.49 1.11 4.87
C ARG A 67 -0.71 -0.12 4.43
N THR A 68 0.61 -0.01 4.51
CA THR A 68 1.56 -1.10 4.32
C THR A 68 2.72 -0.93 5.30
N LEU A 69 3.56 -1.95 5.45
CA LEU A 69 4.83 -1.85 6.17
C LEU A 69 5.96 -1.71 5.16
N ILE A 70 6.86 -0.78 5.41
CA ILE A 70 8.13 -0.56 4.69
C ILE A 70 9.19 -0.05 5.68
N LEU A 71 10.45 -0.02 5.26
CA LEU A 71 11.52 0.54 6.06
C LEU A 71 11.30 2.05 6.29
N SER A 72 11.70 2.55 7.47
CA SER A 72 11.60 3.99 7.77
C SER A 72 12.43 4.85 6.80
N SER A 73 13.54 4.33 6.25
CA SER A 73 14.31 4.98 5.19
C SER A 73 13.49 5.14 3.91
N THR A 74 12.83 4.07 3.48
CA THR A 74 11.95 4.02 2.31
C THR A 74 10.74 4.94 2.50
N ASN A 75 10.12 4.94 3.68
CA ASN A 75 9.04 5.86 4.03
C ASN A 75 9.47 7.33 3.90
N ARG A 76 10.66 7.68 4.42
CA ARG A 76 11.23 9.03 4.26
C ARG A 76 11.55 9.36 2.80
N HIS A 77 12.00 8.39 2.01
CA HIS A 77 12.29 8.58 0.59
C HIS A 77 11.02 8.83 -0.23
N ILE A 78 9.93 8.09 0.03
CA ILE A 78 8.65 8.29 -0.65
C ILE A 78 8.01 9.61 -0.20
N SER A 79 8.00 9.89 1.10
CA SER A 79 7.46 11.13 1.69
C SER A 79 6.03 11.41 1.21
N SER A 80 5.81 12.50 0.47
CA SER A 80 4.50 12.91 -0.04
C SER A 80 4.38 12.84 -1.56
N LYS A 81 5.22 12.03 -2.22
CA LYS A 81 5.17 11.79 -3.67
C LYS A 81 3.80 11.21 -4.06
N SER A 82 3.37 11.45 -5.28
CA SER A 82 2.21 10.75 -5.81
C SER A 82 2.49 9.24 -5.97
N PRO A 83 1.45 8.39 -5.99
CA PRO A 83 1.56 6.98 -6.32
C PRO A 83 2.38 6.71 -7.59
N ALA A 84 2.05 7.37 -8.70
CA ALA A 84 2.73 7.17 -9.96
C ALA A 84 4.22 7.51 -9.87
N SER A 85 4.58 8.60 -9.17
CA SER A 85 5.98 9.02 -9.02
C SER A 85 6.82 7.99 -8.28
N TYR A 86 6.38 7.50 -7.12
CA TYR A 86 7.20 6.54 -6.36
C TYR A 86 7.20 5.16 -7.03
N ILE A 87 6.13 4.76 -7.73
CA ILE A 87 6.12 3.53 -8.54
C ILE A 87 7.14 3.62 -9.69
N GLN A 88 7.23 4.77 -10.36
CA GLN A 88 8.23 4.97 -11.40
C GLN A 88 9.66 4.86 -10.85
N GLU A 89 9.90 5.35 -9.63
CA GLU A 89 11.18 5.15 -8.94
C GLU A 89 11.44 3.67 -8.61
N MET A 90 10.43 2.94 -8.12
CA MET A 90 10.56 1.49 -7.90
C MET A 90 10.96 0.77 -9.19
N ILE A 91 10.35 1.11 -10.34
CA ILE A 91 10.68 0.49 -11.63
C ILE A 91 12.13 0.79 -12.03
N LYS A 92 12.61 2.02 -11.81
CA LYS A 92 14.01 2.38 -12.07
C LYS A 92 14.99 1.60 -11.18
N ILE A 93 14.65 1.42 -9.89
CA ILE A 93 15.48 0.70 -8.92
C ILE A 93 15.53 -0.81 -9.21
N HIS A 94 14.39 -1.40 -9.53
CA HIS A 94 14.26 -2.86 -9.71
C HIS A 94 14.42 -3.31 -11.16
N GLY A 95 14.46 -2.38 -12.10
CA GLY A 95 14.76 -2.61 -13.52
C GLY A 95 13.58 -3.03 -14.38
N SER A 96 12.41 -3.36 -13.81
CA SER A 96 11.21 -3.69 -14.58
C SER A 96 9.91 -3.50 -13.80
N LYS A 97 8.80 -3.36 -14.54
CA LYS A 97 7.44 -3.32 -13.97
C LYS A 97 7.07 -4.68 -13.35
N GLU A 98 7.54 -5.76 -13.94
CA GLU A 98 7.31 -7.13 -13.47
C GLU A 98 7.95 -7.35 -12.08
N ALA A 99 9.16 -6.84 -11.86
CA ALA A 99 9.83 -6.92 -10.56
C ALA A 99 9.05 -6.15 -9.49
N VAL A 100 8.59 -4.93 -9.81
CA VAL A 100 7.73 -4.13 -8.93
C VAL A 100 6.41 -4.84 -8.63
N ARG A 101 5.78 -5.47 -9.63
CA ARG A 101 4.56 -6.26 -9.44
C ARG A 101 4.77 -7.40 -8.44
N LEU A 102 5.91 -8.08 -8.47
CA LEU A 102 6.22 -9.17 -7.53
C LEU A 102 6.40 -8.66 -6.09
N ILE A 103 7.03 -7.49 -5.92
CA ILE A 103 7.12 -6.81 -4.61
C ILE A 103 5.71 -6.49 -4.12
N LEU A 104 4.93 -5.74 -4.90
CA LEU A 104 3.60 -5.26 -4.53
C LEU A 104 2.59 -6.38 -4.25
N ASP A 105 2.68 -7.52 -4.95
CA ASP A 105 1.81 -8.67 -4.68
C ASP A 105 1.92 -9.13 -3.21
N LYS A 106 3.14 -9.07 -2.64
CA LYS A 106 3.40 -9.41 -1.24
C LYS A 106 2.77 -8.44 -0.25
N HIS A 107 2.34 -7.27 -0.70
CA HIS A 107 1.61 -6.27 0.09
C HIS A 107 0.09 -6.26 -0.17
N PHE A 108 -0.42 -7.31 -0.82
CA PHE A 108 -1.82 -7.39 -1.27
C PHE A 108 -2.17 -6.27 -2.25
N ILE A 109 -1.26 -5.99 -3.20
CA ILE A 109 -1.47 -5.05 -4.31
C ILE A 109 -1.21 -5.83 -5.60
N ASN A 110 -2.26 -6.17 -6.32
CA ASN A 110 -2.21 -6.99 -7.53
C ASN A 110 -1.90 -6.12 -8.78
N GLY A 111 -1.86 -6.76 -9.95
CA GLY A 111 -1.58 -6.06 -11.22
C GLY A 111 -2.54 -4.93 -11.54
N GLU A 112 -3.84 -5.14 -11.34
CA GLU A 112 -4.86 -4.11 -11.58
C GLU A 112 -4.68 -2.90 -10.64
N MET A 113 -4.41 -3.16 -9.36
CA MET A 113 -4.10 -2.09 -8.40
C MET A 113 -2.79 -1.35 -8.74
N LEU A 114 -1.79 -2.03 -9.32
CA LEU A 114 -0.59 -1.36 -9.84
C LEU A 114 -0.93 -0.40 -10.98
N GLU A 115 -1.81 -0.77 -11.91
CA GLU A 115 -2.27 0.17 -12.96
C GLU A 115 -2.97 1.39 -12.35
N ILE A 116 -3.78 1.18 -11.31
CA ILE A 116 -4.41 2.28 -10.57
C ILE A 116 -3.34 3.22 -9.98
N LEU A 117 -2.34 2.67 -9.28
CA LEU A 117 -1.26 3.47 -8.69
C LEU A 117 -0.47 4.25 -9.75
N GLN A 118 -0.19 3.65 -10.91
CA GLN A 118 0.52 4.32 -12.01
C GLN A 118 -0.31 5.42 -12.69
N SER A 119 -1.63 5.36 -12.59
CA SER A 119 -2.53 6.33 -13.20
C SER A 119 -2.77 7.60 -12.37
N VAL A 120 -2.20 7.67 -11.16
CA VAL A 120 -2.45 8.76 -10.21
C VAL A 120 -1.16 9.50 -9.89
N ASP A 121 -1.04 10.70 -10.47
CA ASP A 121 0.08 11.63 -10.29
C ASP A 121 -0.37 12.98 -9.68
N ASP A 122 0.55 13.93 -9.55
CA ASP A 122 0.28 15.26 -9.01
C ASP A 122 -0.63 16.13 -9.92
N ASP A 123 -0.72 15.84 -11.22
CA ASP A 123 -1.55 16.58 -12.19
C ASP A 123 -2.96 15.98 -12.33
N THR A 124 -3.16 14.76 -11.86
CA THR A 124 -4.44 14.04 -11.92
C THR A 124 -5.55 14.83 -11.20
N PRO A 125 -6.71 15.09 -11.84
CA PRO A 125 -7.82 15.82 -11.21
C PRO A 125 -8.35 15.12 -9.95
N ALA A 126 -8.74 15.90 -8.93
CA ALA A 126 -9.17 15.38 -7.63
C ALA A 126 -10.30 14.34 -7.71
N SER A 127 -11.28 14.54 -8.61
CA SER A 127 -12.37 13.59 -8.83
C SER A 127 -11.88 12.22 -9.31
N ILE A 128 -10.88 12.22 -10.20
CA ILE A 128 -10.27 10.98 -10.71
C ILE A 128 -9.43 10.32 -9.63
N VAL A 129 -8.66 11.10 -8.84
CA VAL A 129 -7.92 10.56 -7.69
C VAL A 129 -8.86 9.89 -6.70
N GLU A 130 -10.00 10.51 -6.39
CA GLU A 130 -10.99 9.97 -5.47
C GLU A 130 -11.62 8.67 -5.98
N GLU A 131 -11.99 8.63 -7.27
CA GLU A 131 -12.52 7.43 -7.92
C GLU A 131 -11.51 6.27 -7.85
N ARG A 132 -10.28 6.52 -8.28
CA ARG A 132 -9.18 5.53 -8.30
C ARG A 132 -8.79 5.07 -6.91
N PHE A 133 -8.76 5.98 -5.94
CA PHE A 133 -8.48 5.63 -4.55
C PHE A 133 -9.58 4.73 -3.96
N ARG A 134 -10.86 5.04 -4.21
CA ARG A 134 -11.98 4.20 -3.77
C ARG A 134 -11.94 2.81 -4.40
N GLU A 135 -11.65 2.74 -5.69
CA GLU A 135 -11.47 1.48 -6.42
C GLU A 135 -10.34 0.64 -5.80
N PHE A 136 -9.17 1.24 -5.59
CA PHE A 136 -8.03 0.60 -4.94
C PHE A 136 -8.40 0.03 -3.56
N ILE A 137 -9.05 0.83 -2.71
CA ILE A 137 -9.44 0.42 -1.36
C ILE A 137 -10.40 -0.78 -1.41
N HIS A 138 -11.37 -0.77 -2.33
CA HIS A 138 -12.31 -1.87 -2.50
C HIS A 138 -11.60 -3.15 -2.94
N MET A 139 -10.77 -3.08 -3.97
CA MET A 139 -10.02 -4.23 -4.50
C MET A 139 -9.09 -4.84 -3.45
N ARG A 140 -8.37 -3.99 -2.72
CA ARG A 140 -7.47 -4.42 -1.65
C ARG A 140 -8.22 -5.07 -0.50
N GLU A 141 -9.40 -4.55 -0.13
CA GLU A 141 -10.25 -5.15 0.89
C GLU A 141 -10.67 -6.58 0.51
N GLU A 142 -11.15 -6.77 -0.73
CA GLU A 142 -11.60 -8.08 -1.21
C GLU A 142 -10.44 -9.08 -1.29
N LEU A 143 -9.27 -8.64 -1.75
CA LEU A 143 -8.08 -9.50 -1.81
C LEU A 143 -7.64 -9.96 -0.41
N ILE A 144 -7.60 -9.05 0.57
CA ILE A 144 -7.24 -9.39 1.95
C ILE A 144 -8.29 -10.29 2.59
N LYS A 145 -9.59 -10.03 2.38
CA LYS A 145 -10.67 -10.91 2.87
C LYS A 145 -10.55 -12.31 2.29
N LYS A 146 -10.19 -12.44 1.02
CA LYS A 146 -9.97 -13.74 0.37
C LYS A 146 -8.85 -14.50 1.07
N GLU A 147 -7.72 -13.85 1.36
CA GLU A 147 -6.62 -14.47 2.11
C GLU A 147 -7.04 -14.85 3.54
N ILE A 148 -7.80 -14.00 4.25
CA ILE A 148 -8.28 -14.36 5.59
C ILE A 148 -9.13 -15.63 5.53
N LYS A 149 -10.02 -15.72 4.53
CA LYS A 149 -10.88 -16.90 4.33
C LYS A 149 -10.09 -18.18 4.08
N THR A 150 -9.01 -18.13 3.29
CA THR A 150 -8.17 -19.31 3.00
C THR A 150 -7.38 -19.80 4.21
N LEU A 151 -7.22 -18.98 5.25
CA LEU A 151 -6.51 -19.34 6.48
C LEU A 151 -7.40 -19.92 7.58
N VAL A 152 -8.71 -19.69 7.50
CA VAL A 152 -9.67 -20.08 8.55
C VAL A 152 -10.65 -21.17 8.12
N MET A 153 -10.65 -21.53 6.83
CA MET A 153 -11.44 -22.62 6.25
C MET A 153 -10.51 -23.73 5.78
#